data_AF-A0A1F2R5A6-F1
#
_entry.id   AF-A0A1F2R5A6-F1
#
_cell.length_a   1.000
_cell.length_b   1.000
_cell.length_c   1.000
_cell.angle_alpha   90.00
_cell.angle_beta   90.00
_cell.angle_gamma   90.00
#
_symmetry.space_group_name_H-M   'P 1'
#
loop_
_entity.id
_entity.type
_entity.pdbx_description
1 polymer ?
#
loop_
_entity_poly.entity_id
_entity_poly.type
_entity_poly.pdbx_seq_one_letter_code
_entity_poly.pdbx_strand_id
1 'polypeptide(L)'
;MARARSLSDCAGFNGPRAATLVDVGESDQVDSANVTWNFLSFLGVPSAAGRDFTEADASAGAPTVVVLTYDLWMRRFGGGRDVLGRTVTLSGEPVTVVGITGCGFRFPAVDALPASGLPIDTQPDVIRVGGADMS
;
A
#
# COMPACT_ATOMS: atom_id res chain seq x y z
N MET A 1 17.88 -23.47 -19.39
CA MET A 1 17.88 -22.85 -18.05
C MET A 1 18.59 -21.51 -18.14
N ALA A 2 17.82 -20.41 -18.25
CA ALA A 2 18.34 -19.05 -18.19
C ALA A 2 17.69 -18.38 -16.98
N ARG A 3 18.54 -18.00 -16.01
CA ARG A 3 18.17 -17.44 -14.72
C ARG A 3 17.91 -15.95 -14.95
N ALA A 4 16.64 -15.54 -14.95
CA ALA A 4 16.29 -14.12 -15.01
C ALA A 4 16.80 -13.45 -13.72
N ARG A 5 17.88 -12.69 -13.84
CA ARG A 5 18.38 -11.76 -12.82
C ARG A 5 18.31 -10.37 -13.45
N SER A 6 17.76 -9.42 -12.70
CA SER A 6 17.53 -8.01 -13.04
C SER A 6 16.12 -7.67 -13.57
N LEU A 7 15.18 -7.53 -12.63
CA LEU A 7 13.96 -6.71 -12.77
C LEU A 7 13.89 -5.62 -11.68
N SER A 8 15.01 -5.33 -11.02
CA SER A 8 15.08 -4.53 -9.78
C SER A 8 14.80 -3.03 -9.93
N ASP A 9 14.66 -2.49 -11.16
CA ASP A 9 14.45 -1.06 -11.39
C ASP A 9 13.02 -0.68 -11.83
N CYS A 10 12.14 -1.65 -12.08
CA CYS A 10 10.76 -1.36 -12.44
C CYS A 10 9.88 -1.37 -11.18
N ALA A 11 9.47 -0.19 -10.72
CA ALA A 11 8.45 -0.08 -9.69
C ALA A 11 7.10 -0.58 -10.23
N GLY A 12 6.71 -1.80 -9.86
CA GLY A 12 5.42 -2.39 -10.23
C GLY A 12 4.34 -2.11 -9.19
N PHE A 13 3.10 -1.97 -9.65
CA PHE A 13 1.92 -1.97 -8.79
C PHE A 13 0.77 -2.77 -9.41
N ASN A 14 -0.07 -3.35 -8.57
CA ASN A 14 -1.37 -3.90 -8.94
C ASN A 14 -2.43 -3.02 -8.30
N GLY A 15 -3.31 -2.45 -9.15
CA GLY A 15 -4.21 -1.35 -8.79
C GLY A 15 -5.12 -1.64 -7.60
N PRO A 16 -5.75 -0.59 -7.05
CA PRO A 16 -6.59 -0.71 -5.87
C PRO A 16 -7.68 -1.76 -6.11
N ARG A 17 -7.76 -2.70 -5.17
CA ARG A 17 -8.82 -3.69 -5.07
C ARG A 17 -9.51 -3.55 -3.72
N ALA A 18 -10.83 -3.67 -3.72
CA ALA A 18 -11.60 -3.73 -2.49
C ALA A 18 -11.05 -4.80 -1.55
N ALA A 19 -10.79 -4.40 -0.32
CA ALA A 19 -10.27 -5.20 0.76
C ALA A 19 -11.01 -4.87 2.04
N THR A 20 -11.16 -5.84 2.94
CA THR A 20 -11.80 -5.60 4.23
C THR A 20 -10.72 -5.30 5.26
N LEU A 21 -10.69 -4.09 5.81
CA LEU A 21 -9.79 -3.71 6.90
C LEU A 21 -10.52 -3.83 8.24
N VAL A 22 -10.05 -4.74 9.08
CA VAL A 22 -10.56 -4.98 10.42
C VAL A 22 -9.53 -4.50 11.45
N ASP A 23 -9.97 -3.61 12.35
CA ASP A 23 -9.20 -3.12 13.49
C ASP A 23 -10.11 -3.06 14.73
N VAL A 24 -9.65 -3.58 15.87
CA VAL A 24 -10.35 -3.59 17.18
C VAL A 24 -11.90 -3.69 17.09
N GLY A 25 -12.40 -4.71 16.39
CA GLY A 25 -13.84 -4.98 16.30
C GLY A 25 -14.62 -4.16 15.25
N GLU A 26 -13.96 -3.24 14.55
CA GLU A 26 -14.54 -2.45 13.47
C GLU A 26 -14.05 -2.95 12.11
N SER A 27 -14.97 -3.20 11.18
CA SER A 27 -14.67 -3.64 9.81
C SER A 27 -15.07 -2.56 8.81
N ASP A 28 -14.15 -2.19 7.93
CA ASP A 28 -14.42 -1.22 6.87
C ASP A 28 -13.99 -1.77 5.52
N GLN A 29 -14.66 -1.35 4.45
CA GLN A 29 -14.23 -1.62 3.09
C GLN A 29 -13.23 -0.55 2.68
N VAL A 30 -12.03 -0.98 2.31
CA VAL A 30 -10.92 -0.11 1.92
C VAL A 30 -10.37 -0.56 0.58
N ASP A 31 -9.86 0.37 -0.22
CA ASP A 31 -9.15 0.02 -1.44
C ASP A 31 -7.68 -0.26 -1.15
N SER A 32 -7.18 -1.45 -1.50
CA SER A 32 -5.79 -1.85 -1.30
C SER A 32 -5.02 -1.99 -2.61
N ALA A 33 -3.86 -1.34 -2.71
CA ALA A 33 -2.92 -1.52 -3.81
C ALA A 33 -1.70 -2.33 -3.36
N ASN A 34 -1.27 -3.27 -4.21
CA ASN A 34 0.01 -3.96 -4.01
C ASN A 34 1.11 -3.22 -4.77
N VAL A 35 2.23 -2.93 -4.13
CA VAL A 35 3.36 -2.21 -4.73
C VAL A 35 4.68 -2.92 -4.44
N THR A 36 5.68 -2.65 -5.25
CA THR A 36 7.07 -3.03 -4.97
C THR A 36 7.64 -2.18 -3.83
N TRP A 37 8.63 -2.70 -3.09
CA TRP A 37 9.22 -2.01 -1.94
C TRP A 37 9.81 -0.63 -2.30
N ASN A 38 10.29 -0.45 -3.53
CA ASN A 38 10.88 0.80 -4.01
C ASN A 38 9.85 1.79 -4.56
N PHE A 39 8.55 1.46 -4.60
CA PHE A 39 7.53 2.27 -5.26
C PHE A 39 7.37 3.68 -4.67
N LEU A 40 7.25 3.80 -3.34
CA LEU A 40 7.08 5.09 -2.67
C LEU A 40 8.32 5.97 -2.84
N SER A 41 9.51 5.37 -2.66
CA SER A 41 10.80 6.02 -2.88
C SER A 41 10.99 6.47 -4.33
N PHE A 42 10.53 5.66 -5.29
CA PHE A 42 10.59 5.99 -6.72
C PHE A 42 9.70 7.18 -7.07
N LEU A 43 8.52 7.28 -6.45
CA LEU A 43 7.64 8.45 -6.59
C LEU A 43 8.11 9.69 -5.81
N GLY A 44 9.17 9.57 -4.99
CA GLY A 44 9.68 10.66 -4.17
C GLY A 44 8.68 11.15 -3.12
N VAL A 45 7.77 10.27 -2.69
CA VAL A 45 6.68 10.64 -1.77
C VAL A 45 7.23 10.65 -0.36
N PRO A 46 7.21 11.79 0.34
CA PRO A 46 7.63 11.81 1.74
C PRO A 46 6.59 11.09 2.60
N SER A 47 7.03 10.23 3.52
CA SER A 47 6.14 9.66 4.53
C SER A 47 5.78 10.74 5.57
N ALA A 48 4.49 10.90 5.89
CA ALA A 48 4.03 11.82 6.93
C ALA A 48 4.47 11.33 8.34
N ALA A 49 4.48 10.01 8.53
CA ALA A 49 4.95 9.38 9.75
C ALA A 49 5.37 7.92 9.51
N GLY A 50 6.23 7.39 10.37
CA GLY A 50 6.73 6.02 10.29
C GLY A 50 7.89 5.88 9.30
N ARG A 51 7.91 4.77 8.56
CA ARG A 51 8.92 4.46 7.54
C ARG A 51 8.27 3.98 6.25
N ASP A 52 9.01 4.08 5.15
CA ASP A 52 8.66 3.41 3.90
C ASP A 52 9.03 1.91 3.93
N PHE A 53 8.63 1.21 2.87
CA PHE A 53 8.99 -0.19 2.65
C PHE A 53 10.50 -0.35 2.44
N THR A 54 11.00 -1.51 2.86
CA THR A 54 12.38 -1.93 2.64
C THR A 54 12.40 -3.23 1.85
N GLU A 55 13.53 -3.56 1.23
CA GLU A 55 13.71 -4.83 0.53
C GLU A 55 13.44 -6.06 1.43
N ALA A 56 13.75 -5.95 2.72
CA ALA A 56 13.48 -7.00 3.71
C ALA A 56 11.98 -7.28 3.85
N ASP A 57 11.12 -6.28 3.68
CA ASP A 57 9.66 -6.43 3.79
C ASP A 57 9.06 -7.15 2.57
N ALA A 58 9.75 -7.16 1.42
CA ALA A 58 9.34 -7.89 0.22
C ALA A 58 9.88 -9.34 0.16
N SER A 59 10.64 -9.76 1.17
CA SER A 59 11.26 -11.09 1.23
C SER A 59 10.24 -12.19 1.54
N ALA A 60 10.45 -13.37 0.99
CA ALA A 60 9.58 -14.52 1.27
C ALA A 60 9.59 -14.87 2.77
N GLY A 61 8.41 -14.95 3.37
CA GLY A 61 8.24 -15.22 4.80
C GLY A 61 8.44 -14.00 5.71
N ALA A 62 8.69 -12.80 5.15
CA ALA A 62 8.64 -11.57 5.91
C ALA A 62 7.20 -11.29 6.40
N PRO A 63 7.04 -10.62 7.56
CA PRO A 63 5.74 -10.13 7.98
C PRO A 63 5.14 -9.19 6.94
N THR A 64 3.84 -9.35 6.64
CA THR A 64 3.15 -8.45 5.72
C THR A 64 3.01 -7.07 6.36
N VAL A 65 3.50 -6.05 5.65
CA VAL A 65 3.48 -4.66 6.10
C VAL A 65 2.68 -3.77 5.15
N VAL A 66 2.10 -2.71 5.70
CA VAL A 66 1.31 -1.73 4.95
C VAL A 66 1.66 -0.29 5.31
N VAL A 67 1.46 0.59 4.36
CA VAL A 67 1.48 2.05 4.52
C VAL A 67 0.06 2.55 4.28
N LEU A 68 -0.47 3.34 5.21
CA LEU A 68 -1.80 3.95 5.08
C LEU A 68 -1.71 5.24 4.28
N THR A 69 -2.75 5.56 3.50
CA THR A 69 -2.85 6.91 2.97
C THR A 69 -3.23 7.91 4.04
N TYR A 70 -2.79 9.15 3.85
CA TYR A 70 -3.11 10.25 4.75
C TYR A 70 -4.63 10.39 4.99
N ASP A 71 -5.44 10.22 3.94
CA ASP A 71 -6.90 10.31 4.02
C ASP A 71 -7.51 9.22 4.91
N LEU A 72 -7.15 7.95 4.72
CA LEU A 72 -7.63 6.86 5.58
C LEU A 72 -7.17 7.09 7.03
N TRP A 73 -5.92 7.49 7.21
CA TRP A 73 -5.36 7.77 8.52
C TRP A 73 -6.14 8.86 9.28
N MET A 74 -6.46 9.97 8.61
CA MET A 74 -7.26 11.04 9.21
C MET A 74 -8.71 10.61 9.47
N ARG A 75 -9.34 9.90 8.53
CA ARG A 75 -10.76 9.51 8.62
C ARG A 75 -11.02 8.44 9.66
N ARG A 76 -10.16 7.42 9.73
CA ARG A 76 -10.36 6.24 10.59
C ARG A 76 -9.61 6.31 11.91
N PHE A 77 -8.39 6.85 11.90
CA PHE A 77 -7.54 6.91 13.10
C PHE A 77 -7.45 8.33 13.69
N GLY A 78 -8.18 9.30 13.13
CA GLY A 78 -8.22 10.67 13.64
C GLY A 78 -6.87 11.40 13.61
N GLY A 79 -5.90 10.93 12.82
CA GLY A 79 -4.53 11.44 12.86
C GLY A 79 -3.69 10.89 14.03
N GLY A 80 -4.10 9.79 14.66
CA GLY A 80 -3.39 9.13 15.76
C GLY A 80 -2.11 8.42 15.29
N ARG A 81 -0.98 8.69 15.96
CA ARG A 81 0.31 8.01 15.66
C ARG A 81 0.40 6.60 16.26
N ASP A 82 -0.55 6.22 17.10
CA ASP A 82 -0.70 4.90 17.72
C ASP A 82 -1.04 3.79 16.71
N VAL A 83 -1.41 4.17 15.48
CA VAL A 83 -1.57 3.23 14.37
C VAL A 83 -0.24 2.62 13.91
N LEU A 84 0.89 3.32 14.09
CA LEU A 84 2.20 2.83 13.68
C LEU A 84 2.63 1.64 14.56
N GLY A 85 3.01 0.53 13.92
CA GLY A 85 3.34 -0.74 14.58
C GLY A 85 2.12 -1.55 15.00
N ARG A 86 0.89 -1.06 14.77
CA ARG A 86 -0.33 -1.82 15.05
C ARG A 86 -0.52 -2.91 13.99
N THR A 87 -0.90 -4.11 14.45
CA THR A 87 -1.36 -5.18 13.57
C THR A 87 -2.86 -5.03 13.34
N VAL A 88 -3.25 -4.95 12.08
CA VAL A 88 -4.63 -4.91 11.59
C VAL A 88 -4.86 -6.09 10.66
N THR A 89 -6.10 -6.49 10.44
CA THR A 89 -6.41 -7.59 9.52
C THR A 89 -6.90 -7.01 8.20
N LEU A 90 -6.19 -7.29 7.11
CA LEU A 90 -6.57 -6.88 5.75
C LEU A 90 -6.99 -8.12 4.96
N SER A 91 -8.25 -8.20 4.57
CA SER A 91 -8.83 -9.34 3.84
C SER A 91 -8.56 -10.70 4.49
N GLY A 92 -8.57 -10.75 5.82
CA GLY A 92 -8.29 -11.97 6.61
C GLY A 92 -6.82 -12.24 6.91
N GLU A 93 -5.90 -11.43 6.38
CA GLU A 93 -4.46 -11.54 6.61
C GLU A 93 -3.99 -10.52 7.65
N PRO A 94 -3.23 -10.92 8.70
CA PRO A 94 -2.65 -9.96 9.63
C PRO A 94 -1.54 -9.16 8.94
N VAL A 95 -1.66 -7.84 8.98
CA VAL A 95 -0.70 -6.90 8.41
C VAL A 95 -0.30 -5.85 9.43
N THR A 96 0.94 -5.38 9.37
CA THR A 96 1.45 -4.36 10.30
C THR A 96 1.58 -3.01 9.61
N VAL A 97 1.02 -1.97 10.22
CA VAL A 97 1.15 -0.60 9.70
C VAL A 97 2.55 -0.07 10.03
N VAL A 98 3.35 0.24 9.01
CA VAL A 98 4.73 0.73 9.20
C VAL A 98 4.91 2.21 8.87
N GLY A 99 3.97 2.79 8.13
CA GLY A 99 4.06 4.17 7.69
C GLY A 99 2.74 4.76 7.23
N ILE A 100 2.79 6.07 6.97
CA ILE A 100 1.68 6.88 6.50
C ILE A 100 2.21 7.76 5.36
N THR A 101 1.50 7.81 4.23
CA THR A 101 1.90 8.67 3.11
C THR A 101 1.79 10.16 3.46
N GLY A 102 2.56 10.99 2.77
CA GLY A 102 2.44 12.45 2.83
C GLY A 102 1.05 12.92 2.41
N CYS A 103 0.62 14.06 2.96
CA CYS A 103 -0.63 14.70 2.53
C CYS A 103 -0.57 15.04 1.03
N GLY A 104 -1.65 14.75 0.30
CA GLY A 104 -1.72 15.00 -1.14
C GLY A 104 -0.98 13.96 -2.00
N PHE A 105 -0.51 12.85 -1.41
CA PHE A 105 -0.11 11.68 -2.18
C PHE A 105 -1.24 11.28 -3.13
N ARG A 106 -0.89 11.15 -4.42
CA ARG A 106 -1.78 10.56 -5.41
C ARG A 106 -1.12 9.34 -6.01
N PHE A 107 -1.78 8.21 -5.84
CA PHE A 107 -1.45 6.98 -6.52
C PHE A 107 -1.59 7.20 -8.03
N PRO A 108 -0.60 6.80 -8.84
CA PRO A 108 -0.65 6.95 -10.28
C PRO A 108 -1.88 6.21 -10.81
N ALA A 109 -2.77 6.96 -11.47
CA ALA A 109 -3.89 6.36 -12.18
C ALA A 109 -3.31 5.44 -13.27
N VAL A 110 -3.66 4.16 -13.27
CA VAL A 110 -3.56 3.39 -14.51
C VAL A 110 -4.51 4.03 -15.49
N ASP A 111 -4.01 4.47 -16.65
CA ASP A 111 -4.77 5.08 -17.76
C ASP A 111 -5.79 4.14 -18.42
N ALA A 112 -6.37 3.20 -17.67
CA ALA A 112 -7.62 2.59 -18.03
C ALA A 112 -8.73 3.61 -17.78
N LEU A 113 -8.86 4.59 -18.67
CA LEU A 113 -10.10 5.35 -18.76
C LEU A 113 -11.22 4.32 -18.92
N PRO A 114 -12.17 4.21 -17.97
CA PRO A 114 -13.36 3.42 -18.22
C PRO A 114 -14.04 3.97 -19.47
N ALA A 115 -14.81 3.15 -20.18
CA ALA A 115 -15.57 3.60 -21.36
C ALA A 115 -16.49 4.81 -21.06
N SER A 116 -16.75 5.10 -19.79
CA SER A 116 -17.48 6.28 -19.31
C SER A 116 -16.70 7.60 -19.34
N GLY A 117 -15.37 7.59 -19.51
CA GLY A 117 -14.54 8.80 -19.62
C GLY A 117 -14.43 9.64 -18.34
N LEU A 118 -14.96 9.16 -17.22
CA LEU A 118 -14.83 9.82 -15.91
C LEU A 118 -13.57 9.30 -15.19
N PRO A 119 -12.77 10.17 -14.56
CA PRO A 119 -11.73 9.72 -13.66
C PRO A 119 -12.39 8.99 -12.49
N ILE A 120 -12.22 7.67 -12.42
CA ILE A 120 -12.45 6.96 -11.16
C ILE A 120 -11.25 7.34 -10.31
N ASP A 121 -11.53 8.01 -9.19
CA ASP A 121 -10.53 8.27 -8.16
C ASP A 121 -10.11 6.92 -7.57
N THR A 122 -9.15 6.26 -8.21
CA THR A 122 -8.61 4.95 -7.85
C THR A 122 -7.48 5.15 -6.86
N GLN A 123 -7.74 5.91 -5.79
CA GLN A 123 -6.80 6.07 -4.69
C GLN A 123 -6.95 4.88 -3.76
N PRO A 124 -5.91 4.06 -3.55
CA PRO A 124 -5.94 3.08 -2.49
C PRO A 124 -5.99 3.80 -1.14
N ASP A 125 -6.77 3.29 -0.23
CA ASP A 125 -6.72 3.63 1.20
C ASP A 125 -5.50 2.98 1.87
N VAL A 126 -5.10 1.79 1.39
CA VAL A 126 -4.01 0.99 1.97
C VAL A 126 -3.03 0.55 0.88
N ILE A 127 -1.75 0.85 1.08
CA ILE A 127 -0.68 0.40 0.21
C ILE A 127 0.04 -0.76 0.90
N ARG A 128 0.16 -1.90 0.24
CA ARG A 128 0.86 -3.08 0.78
C ARG A 128 2.03 -3.47 -0.11
N VAL A 129 3.09 -3.99 0.48
CA VAL A 129 4.22 -4.50 -0.29
C VAL A 129 3.85 -5.87 -0.88
N GLY A 130 3.98 -6.01 -2.20
CA GLY A 130 3.87 -7.29 -2.89
C GLY A 130 5.15 -8.08 -2.73
N GLY A 131 5.03 -9.39 -2.48
CA GLY A 131 6.19 -10.29 -2.47
C GLY A 131 6.89 -10.33 -3.83
N ALA A 132 8.09 -10.93 -3.88
CA ALA A 132 8.93 -11.08 -5.07
C ALA A 132 8.26 -11.76 -6.31
N ASP A 133 7.00 -12.17 -6.19
CA ASP A 133 6.13 -12.77 -7.22
C ASP A 133 5.47 -11.73 -8.16
N MET A 134 5.71 -10.43 -8.01
CA MET A 134 5.21 -9.44 -8.99
C MET A 134 6.04 -9.37 -10.29
N SER A 135 6.59 -10.50 -10.74
CA SER A 135 7.43 -10.64 -11.95
C SER A 135 6.65 -11.15 -13.16
#